data_AF-A0A0R2QU55-F1
#
_entry.id   AF-A0A0R2QU55-F1
#
_cell.length_a   1.000
_cell.length_b   1.000
_cell.length_c   1.000
_cell.angle_alpha   90.00
_cell.angle_beta   90.00
_cell.angle_gamma   90.00
#
_symmetry.space_group_name_H-M   'P 1'
#
loop_
_entity.id
_entity.type
_entity.pdbx_description
1 polymer ?
#
loop_
_entity_poly.entity_id
_entity_poly.type
_entity_poly.pdbx_seq_one_letter_code
_entity_poly.pdbx_strand_id
1 'polypeptide(L)'
;MNSHDYELLLASLKSRIVGAHQNATLAVNAEMIALYLHMGTEILLRQKRNGWGSKVVARLSADLQSIFPGIKGFSVSNLKYMKSFAEKCPDGQIGQQAADQLPWFHIVVLITKVRSTEHREWYARETLANGWSRAILEDKIKTEFRSRVGTAVSNFGDVAVRGGRRNRGVSTCTSITRTVRSTASNNSSN
;
A
#
# COMPACT_ATOMS: atom_id res chain seq x y z
N MET A 1 -10.33 40.10 21.53
CA MET A 1 -10.14 39.12 20.45
C MET A 1 -11.37 39.20 19.58
N ASN A 2 -11.23 39.60 18.31
CA ASN A 2 -12.41 39.72 17.43
C ASN A 2 -12.86 38.32 16.97
N SER A 3 -14.06 38.21 16.38
CA SER A 3 -14.62 36.92 15.93
C SER A 3 -13.72 36.21 14.90
N HIS A 4 -13.05 36.97 14.04
CA HIS A 4 -12.16 36.44 13.00
C HIS A 4 -10.87 35.84 13.59
N ASP A 5 -10.28 36.49 14.58
CA ASP A 5 -9.08 35.99 15.29
C ASP A 5 -9.37 34.64 15.96
N TYR A 6 -10.58 34.48 16.53
CA TYR A 6 -11.03 33.24 17.13
C TYR A 6 -11.24 32.12 16.10
N GLU A 7 -11.87 32.41 14.97
CA GLU A 7 -12.06 31.43 13.89
C GLU A 7 -10.72 30.93 13.33
N LEU A 8 -9.74 31.82 13.14
CA LEU A 8 -8.39 31.46 12.71
C LEU A 8 -7.68 30.59 13.75
N LEU A 9 -7.78 30.94 15.04
CA LEU A 9 -7.23 30.11 16.12
C LEU A 9 -7.87 28.71 16.12
N LEU A 10 -9.20 28.63 16.03
CA LEU A 10 -9.93 27.37 16.06
C LEU A 10 -9.56 26.47 14.86
N ALA A 11 -9.46 27.03 13.66
CA ALA A 11 -9.05 26.30 12.47
C ALA A 11 -7.61 25.77 12.60
N SER A 12 -6.69 26.60 13.11
CA SER A 12 -5.30 26.21 13.36
C SER A 12 -5.19 25.09 14.40
N LEU A 13 -5.89 25.21 15.54
CA LEU A 13 -5.90 24.18 16.57
C LEU A 13 -6.51 22.87 16.06
N LYS A 14 -7.61 22.94 15.30
CA LYS A 14 -8.22 21.76 14.68
C LYS A 14 -7.23 21.04 13.76
N SER A 15 -6.51 21.78 12.91
CA SER A 15 -5.50 21.20 12.02
C SER A 15 -4.36 20.52 12.79
N ARG A 16 -3.83 21.18 13.84
CA ARG A 16 -2.76 20.62 14.69
C ARG A 16 -3.23 19.37 15.44
N ILE A 17 -4.44 19.35 15.97
CA ILE A 17 -5.02 18.18 16.66
C ILE A 17 -5.13 17.01 15.69
N VAL A 18 -5.72 17.23 14.51
CA VAL A 18 -5.87 16.18 13.49
C VAL A 18 -4.50 15.62 13.06
N GLY A 19 -3.54 16.50 12.77
CA GLY A 19 -2.18 16.08 12.39
C GLY A 19 -1.47 15.29 13.49
N ALA A 20 -1.58 15.72 14.75
CA ALA A 20 -0.99 15.01 15.89
C ALA A 20 -1.59 13.60 16.06
N HIS A 21 -2.91 13.47 15.94
CA HIS A 21 -3.58 12.16 15.98
C HIS A 21 -3.18 11.25 14.82
N GLN A 22 -3.06 11.78 13.61
CA GLN A 22 -2.62 11.01 12.43
C GLN A 22 -1.21 10.48 12.62
N ASN A 23 -0.27 11.34 13.06
CA ASN A 23 1.11 10.94 13.31
C ASN A 23 1.22 9.86 14.39
N ALA A 24 0.50 10.03 15.50
CA ALA A 24 0.45 9.02 16.56
C ALA A 24 -0.10 7.68 16.05
N THR A 25 -1.15 7.72 15.22
CA THR A 25 -1.75 6.53 14.62
C THR A 25 -0.77 5.82 13.69
N LEU A 26 -0.03 6.55 12.85
CA LEU A 26 0.98 5.98 11.95
C LEU A 26 2.11 5.32 12.73
N ALA A 27 2.62 5.97 13.77
CA ALA A 27 3.68 5.40 14.62
C ALA A 27 3.22 4.11 15.31
N VAL A 28 2.01 4.10 15.89
CA VAL A 28 1.43 2.90 16.51
C VAL A 28 1.20 1.80 15.48
N ASN A 29 0.72 2.15 14.28
CA ASN A 29 0.49 1.18 13.21
C ASN A 29 1.81 0.53 12.78
N ALA A 30 2.89 1.31 12.62
CA ALA A 30 4.19 0.78 12.25
C ALA A 30 4.71 -0.26 13.26
N GLU A 31 4.67 0.04 14.55
CA GLU A 31 5.04 -0.91 15.61
C GLU A 31 4.14 -2.16 15.61
N MET A 32 2.83 -1.98 15.42
CA MET A 32 1.89 -3.10 15.33
C MET A 32 2.21 -4.02 14.14
N ILE A 33 2.49 -3.46 12.95
CA ILE A 33 2.82 -4.22 11.76
C ILE A 33 4.17 -4.95 11.93
N ALA A 34 5.17 -4.29 12.51
CA ALA A 34 6.46 -4.91 12.81
C ALA A 34 6.32 -6.08 13.79
N LEU A 35 5.56 -5.90 14.88
CA LEU A 35 5.28 -6.97 15.84
C LEU A 35 4.57 -8.15 15.17
N TYR A 36 3.55 -7.88 14.35
CA TYR A 36 2.79 -8.93 13.67
C TYR A 36 3.61 -9.68 12.63
N LEU A 37 4.53 -8.99 11.93
CA LEU A 37 5.52 -9.64 11.06
C LEU A 37 6.41 -10.59 11.87
N HIS A 38 7.00 -10.09 12.95
CA HIS A 38 7.89 -10.87 13.82
C HIS A 38 7.19 -12.12 14.37
N MET A 39 5.98 -11.96 14.92
CA MET A 39 5.18 -13.08 15.42
C MET A 39 4.87 -14.11 14.34
N GLY A 40 4.51 -13.65 13.13
CA GLY A 40 4.29 -14.52 11.98
C GLY A 40 5.52 -15.33 11.60
N THR A 41 6.68 -14.67 11.52
CA THR A 41 7.97 -15.29 11.22
C THR A 41 8.31 -16.35 12.26
N GLU A 42 8.11 -16.05 13.53
CA GLU A 42 8.41 -16.98 14.61
C GLU A 42 7.50 -18.21 14.59
N ILE A 43 6.20 -18.03 14.29
CA ILE A 43 5.28 -19.14 14.08
C ILE A 43 5.80 -20.03 12.93
N LEU A 44 6.18 -19.44 11.79
CA LEU A 44 6.69 -20.20 10.64
C LEU A 44 7.94 -21.02 10.96
N LEU A 45 8.90 -20.42 11.67
CA LEU A 45 10.14 -21.08 12.05
C LEU A 45 9.84 -22.31 12.92
N ARG A 46 8.94 -22.19 13.90
CA ARG A 46 8.55 -23.29 14.78
C ARG A 46 7.68 -24.34 14.08
N GLN A 47 6.86 -23.95 13.10
CA GLN A 47 6.18 -24.93 12.23
C GLN A 47 7.17 -25.79 11.46
N LYS A 48 8.21 -25.18 10.88
CA LYS A 48 9.24 -25.90 10.12
C LYS A 48 10.12 -26.79 11.00
N ARG A 49 10.52 -26.31 12.19
CA ARG A 49 11.45 -27.03 13.07
C ARG A 49 10.79 -28.08 13.96
N ASN A 50 9.59 -27.80 14.44
CA ASN A 50 8.94 -28.58 15.51
C ASN A 50 7.59 -29.18 15.08
N GLY A 51 7.20 -29.04 13.81
CA GLY A 51 5.94 -29.58 13.29
C GLY A 51 4.69 -28.93 13.91
N TRP A 52 4.78 -27.66 14.34
CA TRP A 52 3.67 -26.97 15.00
C TRP A 52 2.43 -26.93 14.10
N GLY A 53 1.38 -27.64 14.51
CA GLY A 53 0.07 -27.62 13.86
C GLY A 53 -0.93 -26.65 14.50
N SER A 54 -2.17 -26.71 14.03
CA SER A 54 -3.28 -25.86 14.50
C SER A 54 -3.50 -25.87 16.02
N LYS A 55 -3.24 -27.01 16.69
CA LYS A 55 -3.39 -27.14 18.15
C LYS A 55 -2.43 -26.22 18.93
N VAL A 56 -1.19 -26.09 18.46
CA VAL A 56 -0.18 -25.26 19.12
C VAL A 56 -0.51 -23.77 18.94
N VAL A 57 -0.98 -23.38 17.75
CA VAL A 57 -1.44 -22.00 17.50
C VAL A 57 -2.66 -21.66 18.36
N ALA A 58 -3.58 -22.61 18.55
CA ALA A 58 -4.74 -22.42 19.44
C ALA A 58 -4.32 -22.20 20.90
N ARG A 59 -3.37 -22.99 21.40
CA ARG A 59 -2.79 -22.80 22.74
C ARG A 59 -2.09 -21.46 22.88
N LEU A 60 -1.22 -21.10 21.94
CA LEU A 60 -0.53 -19.80 21.94
C LEU A 60 -1.51 -18.63 21.97
N SER A 61 -2.58 -18.69 21.17
CA SER A 61 -3.66 -17.69 21.19
C SER A 61 -4.31 -17.56 22.57
N ALA A 62 -4.62 -18.68 23.22
CA ALA A 62 -5.24 -18.67 24.55
C ALA A 62 -4.29 -18.10 25.60
N ASP A 63 -3.03 -18.56 25.60
CA ASP A 63 -2.01 -18.10 26.54
C ASP A 63 -1.76 -16.59 26.39
N LEU A 64 -1.59 -16.08 25.17
CA LEU A 64 -1.39 -14.64 24.93
C LEU A 64 -2.58 -13.79 25.37
N GLN A 65 -3.82 -14.22 25.12
CA GLN A 65 -5.01 -13.51 25.56
C GLN A 65 -5.17 -13.52 27.09
N SER A 66 -4.73 -14.60 27.75
CA SER A 66 -4.71 -14.68 29.21
C SER A 66 -3.63 -13.79 29.83
N ILE A 67 -2.45 -13.71 29.21
CA ILE A 67 -1.34 -12.88 29.70
C ILE A 67 -1.63 -11.39 29.49
N PHE A 68 -2.28 -11.05 28.37
CA PHE A 68 -2.56 -9.67 27.98
C PHE A 68 -4.07 -9.38 27.88
N PRO A 69 -4.82 -9.44 29.01
CA PRO A 69 -6.25 -9.20 28.99
C PRO A 69 -6.56 -7.76 28.52
N GLY A 70 -7.56 -7.62 27.65
CA GLY A 70 -7.97 -6.33 27.09
C GLY A 70 -7.19 -5.89 25.84
N ILE A 71 -6.04 -6.51 25.54
CA ILE A 71 -5.31 -6.28 24.28
C ILE A 71 -5.92 -7.16 23.18
N LYS A 72 -6.46 -6.53 22.13
CA LYS A 72 -6.99 -7.23 20.95
C LYS A 72 -5.86 -7.62 20.00
N GLY A 73 -6.11 -8.61 19.15
CA GLY A 73 -5.17 -9.00 18.08
C GLY A 73 -4.53 -10.38 18.27
N PHE A 74 -4.74 -11.06 19.39
CA PHE A 74 -4.15 -12.38 19.66
C PHE A 74 -5.12 -13.55 19.47
N SER A 75 -6.14 -13.40 18.62
CA SER A 75 -7.03 -14.52 18.28
C SER A 75 -6.33 -15.52 17.36
N VAL A 76 -6.77 -16.78 17.37
CA VAL A 76 -6.25 -17.85 16.48
C VAL A 76 -6.24 -17.42 15.02
N SER A 77 -7.33 -16.80 14.56
CA SER A 77 -7.43 -16.31 13.18
C SER A 77 -6.39 -15.22 12.90
N ASN A 78 -6.18 -14.29 13.85
CA ASN A 78 -5.20 -13.23 13.64
C ASN A 78 -3.76 -13.75 13.66
N LEU A 79 -3.43 -14.73 14.51
CA LEU A 79 -2.13 -15.41 14.47
C LEU A 79 -1.89 -16.12 13.12
N LYS A 80 -2.93 -16.72 12.54
CA LYS A 80 -2.85 -17.29 11.19
C LYS A 80 -2.61 -16.21 10.13
N TYR A 81 -3.21 -15.03 10.27
CA TYR A 81 -2.94 -13.90 9.38
C TYR A 81 -1.52 -13.36 9.54
N MET A 82 -1.01 -13.22 10.77
CA MET A 82 0.39 -12.85 11.03
C MET A 82 1.34 -13.81 10.32
N LYS A 83 1.09 -15.12 10.46
CA LYS A 83 1.83 -16.15 9.73
C LYS A 83 1.78 -15.94 8.21
N SER A 84 0.58 -15.78 7.65
CA SER A 84 0.43 -15.54 6.21
C SER A 84 1.05 -14.23 5.74
N PHE A 85 1.13 -13.22 6.59
CA PHE A 85 1.82 -11.97 6.30
C PHE A 85 3.33 -12.21 6.21
N ALA A 86 3.93 -12.87 7.19
CA ALA A 86 5.33 -13.26 7.14
C ALA A 86 5.68 -14.19 5.95
N GLU A 87 4.77 -15.08 5.54
CA GLU A 87 4.96 -15.92 4.35
C GLU A 87 5.00 -15.12 3.04
N LYS A 88 4.17 -14.08 2.93
CA LYS A 88 3.88 -13.39 1.65
C LYS A 88 4.59 -12.05 1.50
N CYS A 89 5.04 -11.49 2.63
CA CYS A 89 5.62 -10.17 2.77
C CYS A 89 6.77 -10.21 3.80
N PRO A 90 7.79 -11.08 3.62
CA PRO A 90 8.84 -11.30 4.61
C PRO A 90 9.63 -10.03 4.94
N ASP A 91 9.75 -9.12 3.98
CA ASP A 91 10.49 -7.86 4.12
C ASP A 91 9.62 -6.71 4.65
N GLY A 92 8.39 -7.00 5.10
CA GLY A 92 7.45 -5.97 5.59
C GLY A 92 6.86 -5.10 4.48
N GLN A 93 6.91 -5.56 3.24
CA GLN A 93 6.43 -4.82 2.06
C GLN A 93 5.29 -5.53 1.33
N ILE A 94 4.39 -4.73 0.76
CA ILE A 94 3.38 -5.16 -0.22
C ILE A 94 3.88 -4.78 -1.62
N GLY A 95 4.65 -5.67 -2.23
CA GLY A 95 5.43 -5.32 -3.43
C GLY A 95 6.50 -4.30 -3.05
N GLN A 96 6.52 -3.13 -3.67
CA GLN A 96 7.42 -2.02 -3.29
C GLN A 96 6.87 -1.13 -2.16
N GLN A 97 5.59 -1.25 -1.79
CA GLN A 97 4.97 -0.38 -0.78
C GLN A 97 5.26 -0.88 0.63
N ALA A 98 5.63 0.02 1.54
CA ALA A 98 5.77 -0.33 2.96
C ALA A 98 4.41 -0.72 3.55
N ALA A 99 4.33 -1.89 4.18
CA ALA A 99 3.06 -2.40 4.70
C ALA A 99 2.56 -1.58 5.90
N ASP A 100 3.45 -0.93 6.65
CA ASP A 100 3.14 -0.08 7.80
C ASP A 100 2.34 1.19 7.48
N GLN A 101 2.21 1.54 6.20
CA GLN A 101 1.35 2.64 5.75
C GLN A 101 -0.12 2.23 5.68
N LEU A 102 -0.41 0.92 5.68
CA LEU A 102 -1.76 0.38 5.61
C LEU A 102 -2.22 -0.08 6.99
N PRO A 103 -3.52 0.11 7.33
CA PRO A 103 -4.09 -0.54 8.49
C PRO A 103 -4.00 -2.07 8.37
N TRP A 104 -3.76 -2.77 9.47
CA TRP A 104 -3.56 -4.22 9.49
C TRP A 104 -4.59 -5.02 8.68
N PHE A 105 -5.88 -4.73 8.82
CA PHE A 105 -6.91 -5.51 8.12
C PHE A 105 -6.97 -5.23 6.62
N HIS A 106 -6.44 -4.11 6.13
CA HIS A 106 -6.23 -3.91 4.69
C HIS A 106 -5.12 -4.84 4.17
N ILE A 107 -4.02 -4.97 4.91
CA ILE A 107 -2.96 -5.93 4.61
C ILE A 107 -3.54 -7.35 4.55
N VAL A 108 -4.33 -7.74 5.57
CA VAL A 108 -4.99 -9.05 5.60
C VAL A 108 -5.84 -9.28 4.35
N VAL A 109 -6.66 -8.30 3.94
CA VAL A 109 -7.45 -8.39 2.72
C VAL A 109 -6.57 -8.62 1.48
N LEU A 110 -5.50 -7.84 1.33
CA LEU A 110 -4.58 -7.96 0.20
C LEU A 110 -3.91 -9.34 0.15
N ILE A 111 -3.33 -9.80 1.26
CA ILE A 111 -2.60 -11.08 1.28
C ILE A 111 -3.51 -12.30 1.18
N THR A 112 -4.80 -12.18 1.55
CA THR A 112 -5.75 -13.31 1.51
C THR A 112 -6.54 -13.36 0.22
N LYS A 113 -6.91 -12.21 -0.37
CA LYS A 113 -7.78 -12.15 -1.54
C LYS A 113 -7.03 -11.93 -2.86
N VAL A 114 -5.80 -11.40 -2.82
CA VAL A 114 -5.05 -11.06 -4.04
C VAL A 114 -3.79 -11.90 -4.15
N ARG A 115 -3.75 -12.77 -5.17
CA ARG A 115 -2.65 -13.73 -5.37
C ARG A 115 -1.36 -13.06 -5.85
N SER A 116 -1.45 -12.27 -6.92
CA SER A 116 -0.29 -11.57 -7.51
C SER A 116 0.25 -10.49 -6.58
N THR A 117 1.57 -10.47 -6.36
CA THR A 117 2.26 -9.43 -5.61
C THR A 117 2.10 -8.06 -6.28
N GLU A 118 2.21 -7.99 -7.61
CA GLU A 118 2.00 -6.76 -8.38
C GLU A 118 0.58 -6.21 -8.18
N HIS A 119 -0.44 -7.08 -8.18
CA HIS A 119 -1.81 -6.64 -7.94
C HIS A 119 -2.00 -6.16 -6.50
N ARG A 120 -1.39 -6.83 -5.52
CA ARG A 120 -1.42 -6.37 -4.11
C ARG A 120 -0.83 -4.98 -3.98
N GLU A 121 0.32 -4.74 -4.61
CA GLU A 121 0.98 -3.43 -4.64
C GLU A 121 0.09 -2.36 -5.27
N TRP A 122 -0.51 -2.67 -6.42
CA TRP A 122 -1.40 -1.74 -7.10
C TRP A 122 -2.59 -1.34 -6.22
N TYR A 123 -3.27 -2.32 -5.60
CA TYR A 123 -4.38 -2.04 -4.69
C TYR A 123 -3.94 -1.33 -3.40
N ALA A 124 -2.74 -1.63 -2.88
CA ALA A 124 -2.16 -0.90 -1.74
C ALA A 124 -1.97 0.58 -2.07
N ARG A 125 -1.34 0.89 -3.20
CA ARG A 125 -1.13 2.26 -3.67
C ARG A 125 -2.45 3.00 -3.88
N GLU A 126 -3.43 2.38 -4.55
CA GLU A 126 -4.74 3.00 -4.76
C GLU A 126 -5.51 3.20 -3.46
N THR A 127 -5.37 2.29 -2.49
CA THR A 127 -5.98 2.42 -1.17
C THR A 127 -5.45 3.65 -0.44
N LEU A 128 -4.14 3.87 -0.48
CA LEU A 128 -3.51 5.03 0.15
C LEU A 128 -3.89 6.33 -0.56
N ALA A 129 -3.83 6.34 -1.90
CA ALA A 129 -4.11 7.53 -2.70
C ALA A 129 -5.57 8.01 -2.57
N ASN A 130 -6.52 7.07 -2.45
CA ASN A 130 -7.95 7.39 -2.43
C ASN A 130 -8.58 7.24 -1.04
N GLY A 131 -7.80 6.92 -0.01
CA GLY A 131 -8.29 6.71 1.35
C GLY A 131 -9.36 5.61 1.46
N TRP A 132 -9.23 4.51 0.71
CA TRP A 132 -10.25 3.47 0.71
C TRP A 132 -10.38 2.81 2.08
N SER A 133 -11.63 2.75 2.57
CA SER A 133 -11.95 1.90 3.70
C SER A 133 -11.75 0.42 3.33
N ARG A 134 -11.63 -0.45 4.34
CA ARG A 134 -11.49 -1.90 4.11
C ARG A 134 -12.63 -2.45 3.25
N ALA A 135 -13.86 -2.00 3.49
CA ALA A 135 -15.03 -2.43 2.73
C ALA A 135 -14.95 -2.01 1.26
N ILE A 136 -14.51 -0.77 0.99
CA ILE A 136 -14.31 -0.28 -0.37
C ILE A 136 -13.20 -1.07 -1.06
N LEU A 137 -12.06 -1.30 -0.39
CA LEU A 137 -10.98 -2.12 -0.94
C LEU A 137 -11.48 -3.53 -1.32
N GLU A 138 -12.25 -4.18 -0.44
CA GLU A 138 -12.83 -5.49 -0.72
C GLU A 138 -13.76 -5.47 -1.93
N ASP A 139 -14.59 -4.43 -2.07
CA ASP A 139 -15.46 -4.25 -3.24
C ASP A 139 -14.66 -4.00 -4.54
N LYS A 140 -13.61 -3.17 -4.48
CA LYS A 140 -12.73 -2.90 -5.64
C LYS A 140 -11.99 -4.15 -6.11
N ILE A 141 -11.56 -5.00 -5.18
CA ILE A 141 -10.98 -6.30 -5.50
C ILE A 141 -12.04 -7.21 -6.15
N LYS A 142 -13.24 -7.29 -5.57
CA LYS A 142 -14.33 -8.14 -6.06
C LYS A 142 -14.79 -7.74 -7.47
N THR A 143 -14.80 -6.45 -7.78
CA THR A 143 -15.23 -5.92 -9.08
C THR A 143 -14.12 -5.92 -10.14
N GLU A 144 -12.92 -6.41 -9.80
CA GLU A 144 -11.73 -6.37 -10.66
C GLU A 144 -11.45 -4.96 -11.22
N PHE A 145 -11.58 -3.95 -10.36
CA PHE A 145 -11.49 -2.55 -10.74
C PHE A 145 -10.22 -2.22 -11.55
N ARG A 146 -9.08 -2.85 -11.21
CA ARG A 146 -7.81 -2.70 -11.95
C ARG A 146 -7.96 -3.00 -13.45
N SER A 147 -8.64 -4.09 -13.80
CA SER A 147 -8.82 -4.50 -15.19
C SER A 147 -9.58 -3.43 -15.98
N ARG A 148 -10.51 -2.72 -15.33
CA ARG A 148 -11.34 -1.68 -15.95
C ARG A 148 -10.61 -0.35 -16.13
N VAL A 149 -9.75 0.02 -15.19
CA VAL A 149 -8.92 1.24 -15.28
C VAL A 149 -7.87 1.11 -16.37
N GLY A 150 -7.28 -0.07 -16.56
CA GLY A 150 -6.31 -0.34 -17.63
C GLY A 150 -6.92 -0.30 -19.04
N THR A 151 -8.15 -0.79 -19.22
CA THR A 151 -8.83 -0.79 -20.53
C THR A 151 -9.38 0.59 -20.94
N ALA A 152 -9.72 1.46 -19.99
CA ALA A 152 -10.23 2.79 -20.30
C ALA A 152 -9.19 3.70 -20.97
N VAL A 153 -7.90 3.49 -20.69
CA VAL A 153 -6.80 4.27 -21.30
C VAL A 153 -6.42 3.73 -22.69
N SER A 154 -6.70 2.46 -23.01
CA SER A 154 -6.36 1.87 -24.32
C SER A 154 -7.39 2.16 -25.42
N ASN A 155 -8.58 2.68 -25.10
CA ASN A 155 -9.65 2.95 -26.07
C ASN A 155 -9.70 4.41 -26.57
N PHE A 156 -8.69 5.23 -26.27
CA PHE A 156 -8.56 6.60 -26.81
C PHE A 156 -7.61 6.70 -28.02
N GLY A 157 -7.29 5.58 -28.67
CA GLY A 157 -6.73 5.54 -30.02
C GLY A 157 -7.84 5.25 -31.03
N ASP A 158 -7.93 6.06 -32.09
CA ASP A 158 -8.85 5.94 -33.23
C ASP A 158 -10.29 6.42 -33.05
N VAL A 159 -10.45 7.74 -32.87
CA VAL A 159 -11.51 8.44 -33.62
C VAL A 159 -10.94 8.84 -34.97
N ALA A 160 -11.10 7.95 -35.94
CA ALA A 160 -10.87 8.23 -37.35
C ALA A 160 -11.88 9.29 -37.83
N VAL A 161 -11.46 10.56 -37.90
CA VAL A 161 -12.21 11.58 -38.65
C VAL A 161 -11.86 11.41 -40.14
N ARG A 162 -12.73 10.70 -40.86
CA ARG A 162 -12.77 10.74 -42.32
C ARG A 162 -13.51 11.99 -42.79
N GLY A 163 -12.80 12.85 -43.53
CA GLY A 163 -13.36 13.56 -44.69
C GLY A 163 -13.46 15.09 -44.60
N GLY A 164 -12.61 15.77 -45.39
CA GLY A 164 -13.09 16.87 -46.23
C GLY A 164 -12.34 18.21 -46.22
N ARG A 165 -11.56 18.41 -47.30
CA ARG A 165 -11.24 19.68 -48.01
C ARG A 165 -10.08 20.59 -47.53
N ARG A 166 -8.96 20.45 -48.27
CA ARG A 166 -8.09 21.46 -48.91
C ARG A 166 -8.33 22.94 -48.54
N ASN A 167 -7.31 23.62 -47.98
CA ASN A 167 -6.71 24.79 -48.62
C ASN A 167 -5.30 25.13 -48.10
N ARG A 168 -4.57 25.85 -48.95
CA ARG A 168 -3.13 26.16 -48.99
C ARG A 168 -2.65 27.10 -47.86
N GLY A 169 -1.34 27.04 -47.55
CA GLY A 169 -0.54 28.26 -47.38
C GLY A 169 0.41 28.36 -46.19
N VAL A 170 1.71 28.17 -46.48
CA VAL A 170 2.86 29.03 -46.09
C VAL A 170 3.52 28.89 -44.70
N SER A 171 4.86 28.79 -44.79
CA SER A 171 5.96 29.19 -43.89
C SER A 171 6.37 28.36 -42.67
N THR A 172 7.40 27.55 -42.91
CA THR A 172 8.69 27.45 -42.20
C THR A 172 8.89 28.24 -40.90
N CYS A 173 9.37 27.56 -39.85
CA CYS A 173 10.59 27.99 -39.14
C CYS A 173 11.24 26.82 -38.38
N THR A 174 12.53 26.66 -38.62
CA THR A 174 13.48 25.68 -38.08
C THR A 174 14.03 26.14 -36.74
N SER A 175 14.22 25.23 -35.76
CA SER A 175 15.30 25.26 -34.73
C SER A 175 15.27 23.95 -33.93
N ILE A 176 16.11 22.98 -34.25
CA ILE A 176 17.44 22.67 -33.68
C ILE A 176 17.37 21.99 -32.30
N THR A 177 17.66 20.68 -32.35
CA THR A 177 17.89 19.73 -31.28
C THR A 177 19.26 19.93 -30.65
N ARG A 178 19.38 19.90 -29.30
CA ARG A 178 20.68 19.81 -28.60
C ARG A 178 20.75 18.51 -27.80
N THR A 179 21.55 17.58 -28.30
CA THR A 179 21.97 16.34 -27.65
C THR A 179 23.07 16.63 -26.64
N VAL A 180 22.93 16.14 -25.40
CA VAL A 180 24.02 16.08 -24.41
C VAL A 180 24.47 14.62 -24.34
N ARG A 181 25.73 14.33 -24.70
CA ARG A 181 26.37 13.03 -24.50
C ARG A 181 27.54 13.20 -23.54
N SER A 182 27.43 12.46 -22.43
CA SER A 182 28.43 12.23 -21.39
C SER A 182 29.62 11.43 -21.95
N THR A 183 30.85 11.86 -21.65
CA THR A 183 32.07 11.07 -21.84
C THR A 183 32.43 10.39 -20.52
N ALA A 184 32.32 9.06 -20.51
CA ALA A 184 32.83 8.20 -19.45
C ALA A 184 34.36 8.13 -19.52
N SER A 185 34.97 8.19 -18.32
CA SER A 185 36.38 7.97 -18.05
C SER A 185 36.70 6.47 -18.14
N ASN A 186 37.73 6.11 -18.90
CA ASN A 186 38.35 4.79 -18.89
C ASN A 186 39.85 5.01 -18.64
N ASN A 187 40.36 4.58 -17.49
CA ASN A 187 41.79 4.32 -17.35
C ASN A 187 42.01 3.19 -16.34
N SER A 188 42.48 2.05 -16.83
CA SER A 188 42.99 0.93 -16.03
C SER A 188 44.06 0.23 -16.87
N SER A 189 45.32 0.47 -16.54
CA SER A 189 46.47 -0.36 -16.91
C SER A 189 47.61 -0.04 -15.95
N ASN A 190 47.72 -0.84 -14.90
CA ASN A 190 48.94 -1.48 -14.40
C ASN A 190 48.62 -2.36 -13.20
#